data_AF-A0A950PBA7-F1
#
_entry.id   AF-A0A950PBA7-F1
#
_cell.length_a   1.000
_cell.length_b   1.000
_cell.length_c   1.000
_cell.angle_alpha   90.00
_cell.angle_beta   90.00
_cell.angle_gamma   90.00
#
_symmetry.space_group_name_H-M   'P 1'
#
loop_
_entity.id
_entity.type
_entity.pdbx_description
1 polymer ?
#
loop_
_entity_poly.entity_id
_entity_poly.type
_entity_poly.pdbx_seq_one_letter_code
_entity_poly.pdbx_strand_id
1 'polypeptide(L)' 'MIEQPQSRVGEYRGQAAKLRELAYRTQYVETRNTLLMLADSFEKLAKRVEARCDALSQAAD' A
#
# COMPACT_ATOMS: atom_id res chain seq x y z
N MET A 1 1.93 -5.87 -21.00
CA MET A 1 1.59 -6.78 -19.88
C MET A 1 0.55 -6.10 -19.02
N ILE A 2 -0.66 -6.65 -18.94
CA ILE A 2 -1.71 -6.12 -18.06
C ILE A 2 -1.37 -6.67 -16.67
N GLU A 3 -0.73 -5.85 -15.84
CA GLU A 3 -0.50 -6.21 -14.44
C GLU A 3 -1.86 -6.34 -13.76
N GLN A 4 -2.19 -7.55 -13.33
CA GLN A 4 -3.46 -7.82 -12.68
C GLN A 4 -3.57 -6.94 -11.44
N PRO A 5 -4.69 -6.22 -11.26
CA PRO A 5 -4.76 -5.20 -10.23
C PRO A 5 -4.76 -5.78 -8.80
N GLN A 6 -5.08 -7.07 -8.61
CA GLN A 6 -4.80 -7.82 -7.37
C GLN A 6 -3.30 -7.91 -7.03
N SER A 7 -2.43 -8.03 -8.04
CA SER A 7 -0.96 -8.01 -7.86
C SER A 7 -0.51 -6.68 -7.26
N ARG A 8 -1.07 -5.57 -7.75
CA ARG A 8 -0.72 -4.21 -7.30
C ARG A 8 -1.16 -3.92 -5.87
N VAL A 9 -2.32 -4.42 -5.44
CA VAL A 9 -2.76 -4.29 -4.03
C VAL A 9 -1.77 -4.98 -3.10
N GLY A 10 -1.35 -6.20 -3.44
CA GLY A 10 -0.35 -6.96 -2.68
C GLY A 10 1.00 -6.25 -2.61
N GLU A 11 1.46 -5.69 -3.73
CA GLU A 11 2.71 -4.92 -3.79
C GLU A 11 2.68 -3.69 -2.90
N TYR A 12 1.61 -2.88 -2.96
CA TYR A 12 1.48 -1.70 -2.11
C TYR A 12 1.38 -2.05 -0.63
N ARG A 13 0.63 -3.10 -0.26
CA ARG A 13 0.59 -3.59 1.13
C ARG A 13 1.96 -4.10 1.59
N GLY A 14 2.70 -4.78 0.71
CA GLY A 14 4.06 -5.24 0.98
C GLY A 14 5.04 -4.09 1.22
N GLN A 15 4.97 -3.02 0.43
CA GLN A 15 5.79 -1.82 0.64
C GLN A 15 5.44 -1.10 1.94
N ALA A 16 4.15 -0.97 2.27
CA ALA A 16 3.72 -0.39 3.55
C ALA A 16 4.25 -1.19 4.75
N ALA A 17 4.23 -2.53 4.68
CA ALA A 17 4.76 -3.39 5.73
C ALA A 17 6.28 -3.20 5.93
N LYS A 18 7.06 -3.15 4.83
CA LYS A 18 8.51 -2.89 4.89
C LYS A 18 8.83 -1.54 5.54
N LEU A 19 8.10 -0.49 5.16
CA LEU A 19 8.29 0.85 5.71
C LEU A 19 7.98 0.91 7.21
N ARG A 20 6.95 0.19 7.68
CA ARG A 20 6.66 0.06 9.12
C ARG A 20 7.74 -0.69 9.87
N GLU A 21 8.28 -1.77 9.29
CA GLU A 21 9.40 -2.50 9.89
C GLU A 21 10.64 -1.59 10.04
N LEU A 22 10.96 -0.82 9.01
CA LEU A 22 12.05 0.16 9.07
C LEU A 22 11.79 1.26 10.10
N ALA A 23 10.55 1.75 10.18
CA ALA A 23 10.14 2.75 11.16
C ALA A 23 10.27 2.24 12.61
N TYR A 24 9.97 0.96 12.83
CA TYR A 24 10.13 0.31 14.12
C TYR A 24 11.62 0.17 14.50
N ARG A 25 12.48 -0.16 13.54
CA ARG A 25 13.92 -0.36 13.77
C ARG A 25 14.71 0.93 13.97
N THR A 26 14.25 2.05 13.44
CA THR A 26 14.99 3.32 13.56
C THR A 26 14.80 3.98 14.94
N GLN A 27 15.89 4.52 15.47
CA GLN A 27 15.91 5.34 16.69
C GLN A 27 15.63 6.83 16.42
N TYR A 28 15.68 7.26 15.16
CA TYR A 28 15.47 8.65 14.76
C TYR A 28 13.98 8.94 14.58
N VAL A 29 13.43 9.81 15.43
CA VAL A 29 12.00 10.14 15.46
C VAL A 29 11.52 10.75 14.13
N GLU A 30 12.29 11.66 13.55
CA GLU A 30 11.93 12.28 12.27
C GLU A 30 11.89 11.26 11.12
N THR A 31 12.90 10.40 11.03
CA THR A 31 12.94 9.31 10.05
C THR A 31 11.79 8.33 10.26
N ARG A 32 11.48 7.98 11.52
CA ARG A 32 10.33 7.13 11.86
C ARG A 32 9.03 7.74 11.34
N ASN A 33 8.80 9.02 11.61
CA ASN A 33 7.57 9.71 11.19
C ASN A 33 7.44 9.73 9.67
N THR A 34 8.52 10.03 8.95
CA THR A 34 8.54 10.00 7.47
C THR A 34 8.23 8.62 6.94
N LEU A 35 8.84 7.56 7.51
CA LEU A 35 8.58 6.18 7.10
C LEU A 35 7.13 5.75 7.34
N LEU A 36 6.54 6.13 8.47
CA LEU A 36 5.13 5.87 8.77
C LEU A 36 4.18 6.61 7.82
N MET A 37 4.49 7.86 7.48
CA MET A 37 3.70 8.65 6.53
C MET A 37 3.73 8.03 5.11
N LEU A 38 4.88 7.52 4.69
CA LEU A 38 5.01 6.80 3.42
C LEU A 38 4.25 5.47 3.45
N ALA A 39 4.31 4.73 4.56
CA ALA A 39 3.57 3.48 4.72
C ALA A 39 2.04 3.69 4.61
N ASP A 40 1.53 4.74 5.26
CA ASP A 40 0.11 5.13 5.16
C ASP A 40 -0.29 5.51 3.72
N SER A 41 0.61 6.18 2.99
CA SER A 41 0.38 6.53 1.59
C SER A 41 0.25 5.29 0.70
N PHE A 42 1.09 4.28 0.92
CA PHE A 42 0.97 3.00 0.22
C PHE A 42 -0.30 2.23 0.57
N GLU A 43 -0.76 2.25 1.83
CA GLU A 43 -2.05 1.64 2.17
C GLU A 43 -3.23 2.34 1.50
N LYS A 44 -3.20 3.68 1.42
CA LYS A 44 -4.23 4.43 0.69
C LYS A 44 -4.24 4.08 -0.79
N LEU A 45 -3.07 3.88 -1.40
CA LEU A 45 -2.97 3.40 -2.78
C LEU A 45 -3.54 1.99 -2.93
N ALA A 46 -3.19 1.06 -2.03
CA ALA A 46 -3.73 -0.29 -2.02
C ALA A 46 -5.27 -0.28 -1.95
N LYS A 47 -5.84 0.50 -1.03
CA LYS A 47 -7.30 0.65 -0.87
C LYS A 47 -7.97 1.22 -2.12
N ARG A 48 -7.37 2.21 -2.78
CA ARG A 48 -7.91 2.80 -4.01
C ARG A 48 -7.90 1.80 -5.17
N VAL A 49 -6.85 0.99 -5.29
CA VAL A 49 -6.77 -0.03 -6.33
C VAL A 49 -7.77 -1.16 -6.05
N GLU A 50 -7.86 -1.62 -4.81
CA GLU A 50 -8.85 -2.62 -4.37
C GLU A 50 -10.28 -2.15 -4.68
N ALA A 51 -10.66 -0.93 -4.26
CA ALA A 51 -11.97 -0.37 -4.56
C ALA A 51 -12.27 -0.26 -6.07
N ARG A 52 -11.24 0.02 -6.89
CA ARG A 52 -11.40 0.04 -8.36
C ARG A 52 -11.61 -1.36 -8.93
N CYS A 53 -10.95 -2.39 -8.39
CA CYS A 53 -11.17 -3.78 -8.77
C CYS A 53 -12.59 -4.24 -8.45
N ASP A 54 -13.06 -3.90 -7.25
CA ASP A 54 -14.38 -4.30 -6.78
C ASP A 54 -15.47 -3.66 -7.65
N ALA A 55 -15.34 -2.36 -7.95
CA ALA A 55 -16.26 -1.66 -8.85
C ALA A 55 -16.26 -2.23 -10.28
N LEU A 56 -15.09 -2.62 -10.80
CA LEU A 56 -14.98 -3.27 -12.12
C LEU A 56 -15.61 -4.66 -12.13
N SER A 57 -15.49 -5.42 -11.04
CA SER A 57 -16.09 -6.76 -10.92
C SER A 57 -17.61 -6.67 -10.81
N GLN A 58 -18.14 -5.68 -10.09
CA GLN A 58 -19.60 -5.45 -10.00
C GLN A 58 -20.23 -4.93 -11.29
N ALA A 59 -19.47 -4.25 -12.16
CA ALA A 59 -19.98 -3.77 -13.45
C ALA A 59 -19.93 -4.82 -14.57
N ALA A 60 -19.32 -5.98 -14.32
CA ALA A 60 -19.18 -7.08 -15.27
C ALA A 60 -20.17 -8.24 -14.99
N ASP A 61 -20.96 -8.13 -13.92
CA ASP A 61 -22.11 -8.98 -13.56
C ASP A 61 -23.41 -8.31 -14.05
#